data_AF-A0A920E8Y0-F1
#
_entry.id   AF-A0A920E8Y0-F1
#
_cell.length_a   1.000
_cell.length_b   1.000
_cell.length_c   1.000
_cell.angle_alpha   90.00
_cell.angle_beta   90.00
_cell.angle_gamma   90.00
#
_symmetry.space_group_name_H-M   'P 1'
#
loop_
_entity.id
_entity.type
_entity.pdbx_description
1 polymer ?
#
loop_
_entity_poly.entity_id
_entity_poly.type
_entity_poly.pdbx_seq_one_letter_code
_entity_poly.pdbx_strand_id
1 'polypeptide(L)'
;MLNVVFGQIEGFGTYGFPESHAASFALLVYVSAWIKCHYPDVFICALLNAQPLGFYAPAQLIAEAKRSGVTILPVDINHSDWDSQLTKLADHHTHHNV
;
A
#
# COMPACT_ATOMS: atom_id res chain seq x y z
N MET A 1 -33.60 13.41 34.17
CA MET A 1 -32.21 13.03 33.84
C MET A 1 -32.14 11.74 33.01
N LEU A 2 -32.74 10.63 33.46
CA LEU A 2 -32.74 9.35 32.74
C LEU A 2 -33.29 9.41 31.30
N ASN A 3 -34.41 10.11 31.09
CA ASN A 3 -35.05 10.24 29.77
C ASN A 3 -34.19 11.00 28.74
N VAL A 4 -33.30 11.89 29.20
CA VAL A 4 -32.40 12.64 28.30
C VAL A 4 -31.31 11.71 27.77
N VAL A 5 -30.74 10.85 28.64
CA VAL A 5 -29.72 9.88 28.25
C VAL A 5 -30.27 8.84 27.28
N PHE A 6 -31.51 8.38 27.48
CA PHE A 6 -32.15 7.40 26.60
C PHE A 6 -32.34 7.94 25.17
N GLY A 7 -32.85 9.18 25.03
CA GLY A 7 -33.01 9.81 23.72
C GLY A 7 -31.67 10.07 23.00
N GLN A 8 -30.58 10.29 23.74
CA GLN A 8 -29.24 10.37 23.16
C GLN A 8 -28.77 9.01 22.63
N ILE A 9 -28.97 7.92 23.38
CA ILE A 9 -28.56 6.57 22.95
C ILE A 9 -29.33 6.14 21.68
N GLU A 10 -30.62 6.43 21.58
CA GLU A 10 -31.41 6.19 20.37
C GLU A 10 -30.88 6.99 19.16
N GLY A 11 -30.48 8.26 19.38
CA GLY A 11 -29.85 9.10 18.35
C GLY A 11 -28.45 8.64 17.93
N PHE A 12 -27.68 8.00 18.82
CA PHE A 12 -26.36 7.41 18.49
C PHE A 12 -26.49 6.05 17.81
N GLY A 13 -27.56 5.30 18.09
CA GLY A 13 -27.80 3.98 17.49
C GLY A 13 -27.89 4.01 15.96
N THR A 14 -28.33 5.13 15.37
CA THR A 14 -28.43 5.31 13.91
C THR A 14 -27.08 5.58 13.23
N TYR A 15 -26.05 5.96 13.98
CA TYR A 15 -24.67 6.17 13.50
C TYR A 15 -23.64 5.20 14.12
N GLY A 16 -24.11 4.24 14.94
CA GLY A 16 -23.25 3.25 15.58
C GLY A 16 -22.63 2.31 14.55
N PHE A 17 -21.31 2.07 14.66
CA PHE A 17 -20.58 1.14 13.81
C PHE A 17 -20.16 -0.10 14.63
N PRO A 18 -20.23 -1.33 14.08
CA PRO A 18 -19.79 -2.51 14.80
C PRO A 18 -18.30 -2.43 15.13
N GLU A 19 -17.97 -2.38 16.43
CA GLU A 19 -16.59 -2.23 16.91
C GLU A 19 -15.68 -3.36 16.40
N SER A 20 -16.15 -4.61 16.42
CA SER A 20 -15.38 -5.77 15.96
C SER A 20 -15.00 -5.66 14.48
N HIS A 21 -15.89 -5.11 13.65
CA HIS A 21 -15.62 -4.87 12.23
C HIS A 21 -14.65 -3.69 12.04
N ALA A 22 -14.78 -2.62 12.82
CA ALA A 22 -13.82 -1.51 12.76
C ALA A 22 -12.42 -1.95 13.18
N ALA A 23 -12.31 -2.69 14.28
CA ALA A 23 -11.03 -3.13 14.83
C ALA A 23 -10.26 -4.05 13.88
N SER A 24 -10.95 -4.99 13.21
CA SER A 24 -10.31 -5.91 12.28
C SER A 24 -9.73 -5.18 11.06
N PHE A 25 -10.46 -4.25 10.46
CA PHE A 25 -9.95 -3.43 9.36
C PHE A 25 -8.88 -2.43 9.79
N ALA A 26 -9.03 -1.83 10.98
CA ALA A 26 -8.03 -0.89 11.52
C ALA A 26 -6.65 -1.55 11.66
N LEU A 27 -6.59 -2.81 12.07
CA LEU A 27 -5.34 -3.56 12.15
C LEU A 27 -4.66 -3.70 10.78
N LEU A 28 -5.42 -4.09 9.74
CA LEU A 28 -4.89 -4.22 8.37
C LEU A 28 -4.37 -2.89 7.83
N VAL A 29 -5.12 -1.81 8.04
CA VAL A 29 -4.72 -0.45 7.65
C VAL A 29 -3.44 -0.04 8.38
N TYR A 30 -3.36 -0.29 9.70
CA TYR A 30 -2.20 0.07 10.51
C TYR A 30 -0.93 -0.64 10.02
N VAL A 31 -0.99 -1.95 9.84
CA VAL A 31 0.16 -2.74 9.35
C VAL A 31 0.58 -2.28 7.96
N SER A 32 -0.38 -2.06 7.06
CA SER A 32 -0.09 -1.58 5.70
C SER A 32 0.57 -0.21 5.70
N ALA A 33 0.07 0.72 6.53
CA ALA A 33 0.64 2.06 6.67
C ALA A 33 2.05 2.03 7.29
N TRP A 34 2.28 1.14 8.26
CA TRP A 34 3.61 0.95 8.87
C TRP A 34 4.62 0.47 7.83
N ILE A 35 4.27 -0.55 7.04
CA ILE A 35 5.13 -1.06 5.95
C ILE A 35 5.38 0.06 4.92
N LYS A 36 4.34 0.77 4.48
CA LYS A 36 4.51 1.90 3.55
C LYS A 36 5.46 2.98 4.09
N CYS A 37 5.40 3.28 5.38
CA CYS A 37 6.21 4.31 6.01
C CYS A 37 7.69 3.92 6.13
N HIS A 38 7.99 2.67 6.46
CA HIS A 38 9.34 2.21 6.75
C HIS A 38 10.03 1.49 5.58
N TYR A 39 9.25 0.87 4.68
CA TYR A 39 9.72 0.07 3.54
C TYR A 39 8.90 0.38 2.27
N PRO A 40 8.96 1.63 1.76
CA PRO A 40 8.15 2.05 0.63
C PRO A 40 8.47 1.29 -0.67
N ASP A 41 9.72 0.87 -0.84
CA ASP A 41 10.18 0.04 -1.96
C ASP A 41 9.54 -1.35 -1.96
N VAL A 42 9.55 -2.04 -0.82
CA VAL A 42 8.87 -3.32 -0.62
C VAL A 42 7.35 -3.17 -0.83
N PHE A 43 6.76 -2.15 -0.23
CA PHE A 43 5.31 -1.91 -0.31
C PHE A 43 4.85 -1.72 -1.76
N ILE A 44 5.53 -0.87 -2.54
CA ILE A 44 5.16 -0.62 -3.93
C ILE A 44 5.43 -1.85 -4.82
N CYS A 45 6.57 -2.53 -4.63
CA CYS A 45 6.89 -3.76 -5.35
C CYS A 45 5.80 -4.82 -5.16
N ALA A 46 5.36 -5.04 -3.92
CA ALA A 46 4.27 -5.97 -3.62
C ALA A 46 2.94 -5.55 -4.28
N LEU A 47 2.60 -4.26 -4.27
CA LEU A 47 1.37 -3.75 -4.92
C LEU A 47 1.41 -3.86 -6.46
N LEU A 48 2.58 -3.77 -7.08
CA LEU A 48 2.73 -3.99 -8.51
C LEU A 48 2.46 -5.46 -8.88
N ASN A 49 2.88 -6.40 -8.03
CA ASN A 49 2.68 -7.83 -8.25
C ASN A 49 1.28 -8.32 -7.85
N ALA A 50 0.55 -7.55 -7.03
CA ALA A 50 -0.81 -7.85 -6.60
C ALA A 50 -1.89 -7.37 -7.59
N GLN A 51 -1.51 -7.02 -8.82
CA GLN A 51 -2.47 -6.57 -9.83
C GLN A 51 -3.38 -7.70 -10.32
N PRO A 52 -4.66 -7.40 -10.63
CA PRO A 52 -5.29 -6.07 -10.62
C PRO A 52 -5.83 -5.65 -9.23
N LEU A 53 -5.53 -4.41 -8.81
CA LEU A 53 -5.97 -3.87 -7.50
C LEU A 53 -7.32 -3.11 -7.55
N GLY A 54 -7.96 -3.04 -8.72
CA GLY A 54 -9.23 -2.33 -8.94
C GLY A 54 -9.14 -0.79 -8.93
N PHE A 55 -8.37 -0.20 -8.00
CA PHE A 55 -8.34 1.25 -7.76
C PHE A 55 -7.01 1.94 -8.10
N TYR A 56 -5.91 1.18 -8.18
CA TYR A 56 -4.58 1.74 -8.43
C TYR A 56 -3.97 1.16 -9.71
N ALA A 57 -3.79 2.02 -10.72
CA ALA A 57 -3.09 1.64 -11.94
C ALA A 57 -1.58 1.50 -11.67
N PRO A 58 -0.87 0.57 -12.35
CA PRO A 58 0.58 0.41 -12.21
C PRO A 58 1.37 1.71 -12.37
N ALA A 59 0.96 2.58 -13.31
CA ALA A 59 1.61 3.88 -13.52
C ALA A 59 1.52 4.81 -12.30
N GLN A 60 0.40 4.77 -11.55
CA GLN A 60 0.24 5.56 -10.33
C GLN A 60 1.15 5.04 -9.21
N LEU A 61 1.31 3.71 -9.11
CA LEU A 61 2.22 3.08 -8.15
C LEU A 61 3.68 3.45 -8.46
N ILE A 62 4.08 3.42 -9.72
CA ILE A 62 5.44 3.84 -10.15
C ILE A 62 5.68 5.32 -9.83
N ALA A 63 4.70 6.19 -10.07
CA ALA A 63 4.81 7.60 -9.74
C ALA A 63 4.95 7.84 -8.23
N GLU A 64 4.20 7.10 -7.41
CA GLU A 64 4.32 7.16 -5.95
C GLU A 64 5.67 6.66 -5.44
N ALA A 65 6.20 5.60 -6.05
CA ALA A 65 7.52 5.07 -5.72
C ALA A 65 8.59 6.16 -5.88
N LYS A 66 8.59 6.83 -7.04
CA LYS A 66 9.53 7.92 -7.35
C LYS A 66 9.37 9.08 -6.36
N ARG A 67 8.14 9.46 -6.02
CA ARG A 67 7.85 10.50 -5.02
C ARG A 67 8.34 10.13 -3.62
N SER A 68 8.34 8.84 -3.30
CA SER A 68 8.82 8.27 -2.04
C SER A 68 10.35 8.02 -2.03
N GLY A 69 11.08 8.46 -3.06
CA GLY A 69 12.53 8.30 -3.16
C GLY A 69 13.00 6.93 -3.62
N VAL A 70 12.09 6.04 -4.05
CA VAL A 70 12.43 4.72 -4.58
C VAL A 70 12.92 4.86 -6.02
N THR A 71 14.09 4.28 -6.30
CA THR A 71 14.63 4.22 -7.66
C THR A 71 13.91 3.14 -8.45
N ILE A 72 13.39 3.49 -9.62
CA ILE A 72 12.69 2.56 -10.52
C ILE A 72 13.53 2.36 -11.77
N LEU A 73 13.83 1.10 -12.06
CA LEU A 73 14.60 0.68 -13.23
C LEU A 73 13.64 0.25 -14.35
N PRO A 74 14.01 0.46 -15.62
CA PRO A 74 13.27 -0.10 -16.75
C PRO A 74 13.41 -1.62 -16.79
N VAL A 75 12.52 -2.28 -17.53
CA VAL A 75 12.64 -3.72 -17.79
C VAL A 75 13.92 -4.02 -18.58
N ASP A 76 14.59 -5.12 -18.24
CA ASP A 76 15.82 -5.61 -18.86
C ASP A 76 15.65 -7.10 -19.17
N ILE A 77 15.91 -7.51 -20.42
CA ILE A 77 15.76 -8.90 -20.86
C ILE A 77 16.71 -9.88 -20.16
N ASN A 78 17.84 -9.41 -19.64
CA ASN A 78 18.84 -10.25 -18.99
C ASN A 78 18.63 -10.36 -17.47
N HIS A 79 17.92 -9.39 -16.87
CA HIS A 79 17.84 -9.25 -15.40
C HIS A 79 16.42 -9.27 -14.85
N SER A 80 15.41 -8.94 -15.66
CA SER A 80 14.02 -8.90 -15.20
C SER A 80 13.35 -10.26 -15.30
N ASP A 81 12.45 -10.52 -14.36
CA ASP A 81 11.57 -11.68 -14.35
C ASP A 81 10.11 -11.22 -14.58
N TRP A 82 9.16 -12.15 -14.54
CA TRP A 82 7.73 -11.87 -14.63
C TRP A 82 7.25 -10.91 -13.55
N ASP A 83 7.63 -11.17 -12.29
CA ASP A 83 7.28 -10.33 -11.15
C ASP A 83 8.29 -9.20 -10.97
N SER A 84 7.81 -8.06 -10.46
CA SER A 84 8.68 -6.97 -10.03
C SER A 84 9.52 -7.42 -8.83
N GLN A 85 10.80 -7.07 -8.81
CA GLN A 85 11.75 -7.46 -7.77
C GLN A 85 12.55 -6.26 -7.24
N LEU A 86 13.08 -6.40 -6.03
CA LEU A 86 14.04 -5.45 -5.46
C LEU A 86 15.47 -5.91 -5.78
N THR A 87 16.28 -5.01 -6.30
CA THR A 87 17.70 -5.26 -6.61
C THR A 87 18.60 -4.20 -6.00
N LYS A 88 19.86 -4.53 -5.76
CA LYS A 88 20.86 -3.56 -5.31
C LYS A 88 21.35 -2.77 -6.52
N LEU A 89 21.44 -1.45 -6.36
CA LEU A 89 21.82 -0.57 -7.46
C LEU A 89 23.22 -0.87 -8.05
N ALA A 90 24.14 -1.44 -7.25
CA ALA A 90 25.46 -1.83 -7.71
C ALA A 90 25.45 -2.95 -8.77
N ASP A 91 24.40 -3.78 -8.78
CA ASP A 91 24.32 -4.96 -9.65
C ASP A 91 23.88 -4.59 -11.08
N HIS A 92 23.43 -3.35 -11.33
CA HIS A 92 22.79 -2.95 -12.59
C HIS A 92 23.67 -2.10 -13.53
N HIS A 93 24.94 -1.84 -13.19
CA HIS A 93 25.84 -0.97 -13.96
C HIS A 93 26.68 -1.67 -15.05
N THR A 94 26.54 -2.97 -15.27
CA THR A 94 27.54 -3.72 -16.06
C THR A 94 27.22 -3.90 -17.56
N HIS A 95 26.04 -3.50 -18.07
CA HIS A 95 25.63 -3.93 -19.42
C HIS A 95 25.07 -2.85 -20.38
N HIS A 96 25.40 -1.57 -20.20
CA HIS A 96 25.11 -0.56 -21.23
C HIS A 96 26.36 -0.27 -22.09
N ASN A 97 26.68 -1.20 -22.99
CA ASN A 97 27.61 -0.99 -24.12
C ASN A 97 27.40 -2.10 -25.17
N VAL A 98 26.35 -1.96 -25.99
CA VAL A 98 26.29 -2.45 -27.38
C VAL A 98 25.45 -1.47 -28.20
#